data_AF-A0A8C3LRS2-F1
#
_entry.id   AF-A0A8C3LRS2-F1
#
_cell.length_a   1.000
_cell.length_b   1.000
_cell.length_c   1.000
_cell.angle_alpha   90.00
_cell.angle_beta   90.00
_cell.angle_gamma   90.00
#
_symmetry.space_group_name_H-M   'P 1'
#
loop_
_entity.id
_entity.type
_entity.pdbx_description
1 polymer ?
#
loop_
_entity_poly.entity_id
_entity_poly.type
_entity_poly.pdbx_seq_one_letter_code
_entity_poly.pdbx_strand_id
1 'polypeptide(L)'
;MNAEGYLYSSDVFTPECKFKESVFENYYVIYSSTLYRQQESGRAWFLGLNKEGQIMKGNRVKKTKPSSHFVPKPIEVCMYREPSLHEIGEKQGRSRKSSGTPTMNGGKVVNQDST
;
A
#
# COMPACT_ATOMS: atom_id res chain seq x y z
N MET A 1 6.32 -1.15 -1.21
CA MET A 1 5.26 -1.77 -0.39
C MET A 1 3.95 -1.19 -0.83
N ASN A 2 2.99 -2.03 -1.19
CA ASN A 2 1.72 -1.56 -1.76
C ASN A 2 0.68 -1.14 -0.71
N ALA A 3 -0.41 -0.54 -1.19
CA ALA A 3 -1.53 -0.10 -0.36
C ALA A 3 -2.20 -1.22 0.45
N GLU A 4 -2.03 -2.50 0.05
CA GLU A 4 -2.47 -3.62 0.86
C GLU A 4 -1.47 -3.99 1.96
N GLY A 5 -0.22 -3.55 1.88
CA GLY A 5 0.86 -3.83 2.83
C GLY A 5 1.77 -4.97 2.40
N TYR A 6 1.65 -5.47 1.16
CA TYR A 6 2.57 -6.46 0.62
C TYR A 6 3.85 -5.79 0.10
N LEU A 7 4.96 -6.50 0.25
CA LEU A 7 6.22 -6.14 -0.39
C LEU A 7 6.33 -6.89 -1.70
N TYR A 8 6.88 -6.23 -2.70
CA TYR A 8 7.01 -6.73 -4.07
C TYR A 8 8.19 -6.01 -4.74
N SER A 9 8.73 -6.61 -5.80
CA SER A 9 9.77 -6.02 -6.63
C SER A 9 9.17 -5.07 -7.67
N SER A 10 9.85 -3.96 -7.95
CA SER A 10 9.44 -2.99 -8.96
C SER A 10 10.62 -2.64 -9.84
N ASP A 11 10.45 -2.75 -11.16
CA ASP A 11 11.46 -2.33 -12.15
C ASP A 11 11.54 -0.80 -12.27
N VAL A 12 10.49 -0.12 -11.84
CA VAL A 12 10.34 1.33 -11.90
C VAL A 12 10.33 1.90 -10.49
N PHE A 13 11.07 2.99 -10.28
CA PHE A 13 11.08 3.67 -8.99
C PHE A 13 9.81 4.51 -8.79
N THR A 14 8.99 4.12 -7.83
CA THR A 14 7.74 4.81 -7.48
C THR A 14 7.75 5.25 -6.02
N PRO A 15 6.79 6.08 -5.57
CA PRO A 15 6.62 6.39 -4.15
C PRO A 15 6.48 5.15 -3.24
N GLU A 16 5.99 4.01 -3.73
CA GLU A 16 5.91 2.76 -2.94
C GLU A 16 7.29 2.13 -2.68
N CYS A 17 8.32 2.52 -3.41
CA CYS A 17 9.71 2.10 -3.22
C CYS A 17 10.40 2.86 -2.08
N LYS A 18 9.83 3.97 -1.61
CA LYS A 18 10.42 4.79 -0.56
C LYS A 18 10.12 4.22 0.82
N PHE A 19 11.18 4.04 1.61
CA PHE A 19 11.09 3.66 3.01
C PHE A 19 11.74 4.74 3.86
N LYS A 20 11.09 5.06 4.98
CA LYS A 20 11.70 5.84 6.05
C LYS A 20 12.58 4.91 6.87
N GLU A 21 13.86 5.23 6.94
CA GLU A 21 14.79 4.63 7.90
C GLU A 21 14.63 5.28 9.28
N SER A 22 14.69 4.49 10.34
CA SER A 22 14.71 4.96 11.72
C SER A 22 15.49 4.00 12.61
N VAL A 23 16.05 4.52 13.69
CA VAL A 23 16.68 3.70 14.73
C VAL A 23 15.65 3.28 15.77
N PHE A 24 15.79 2.07 16.29
CA PHE A 24 15.03 1.53 17.41
C PHE A 24 15.98 1.08 18.53
N GLU A 25 15.74 1.59 19.74
CA GLU A 25 16.55 1.32 20.95
C GLU A 25 18.07 1.51 20.72
N ASN A 26 18.44 2.43 19.82
CA ASN A 26 19.82 2.74 19.42
C ASN A 26 20.64 1.56 18.88
N TYR A 27 20.02 0.44 18.53
CA TYR A 27 20.72 -0.77 18.08
C TYR A 27 20.22 -1.30 16.73
N TYR A 28 18.91 -1.23 16.49
CA TYR A 28 18.32 -1.76 15.27
C TYR A 28 17.90 -0.65 14.31
N VAL A 29 18.03 -0.93 13.02
CA VAL A 29 17.43 -0.13 11.95
C VAL A 29 16.09 -0.73 11.58
N ILE A 30 15.09 0.12 11.44
CA ILE A 30 13.74 -0.24 11.01
C ILE A 30 13.36 0.57 9.77
N TYR A 31 12.65 -0.08 8.84
CA TYR A 31 12.20 0.54 7.59
C TYR A 31 10.68 0.55 7.54
N SER A 32 10.07 1.74 7.47
CA SER A 32 8.62 1.88 7.33
C SER A 32 8.22 2.47 5.99
N SER A 33 7.06 2.09 5.46
CA SER A 33 6.48 2.77 4.29
C SER A 33 6.33 4.26 4.57
N THR A 34 6.69 5.10 3.58
CA THR A 34 6.42 6.54 3.64
C THR A 34 4.97 6.89 3.31
N LEU A 35 4.23 5.99 2.67
CA LEU A 35 2.85 6.19 2.22
C LEU A 35 1.83 5.56 3.16
N TYR A 36 2.09 4.32 3.58
CA TYR A 36 1.05 3.47 4.17
C TYR A 36 1.20 3.30 5.67
N ARG A 37 0.08 3.46 6.35
CA ARG A 37 -0.08 3.44 7.81
C ARG A 37 -1.45 2.88 8.16
N GLN A 38 -1.64 2.44 9.39
CA GLN A 38 -2.97 2.20 9.94
C GLN A 38 -3.72 3.54 10.00
N GLN A 39 -4.92 3.61 9.43
CA GLN A 39 -5.67 4.88 9.31
C GLN A 39 -6.04 5.46 10.69
N GLU A 40 -6.59 4.63 11.58
CA GLU A 40 -7.09 5.07 12.88
C GLU A 40 -5.95 5.40 13.87
N SER A 41 -4.99 4.49 14.05
CA SER A 41 -3.92 4.66 15.06
C SER A 41 -2.71 5.44 14.55
N GLY A 42 -2.63 5.74 13.24
CA GLY A 42 -1.44 6.32 12.62
C GLY A 42 -0.21 5.39 12.62
N ARG A 43 -0.33 4.16 13.13
CA ARG A 43 0.78 3.21 13.23
C ARG A 43 1.34 2.88 11.85
N ALA A 44 2.62 3.18 11.65
CA ALA A 44 3.31 2.90 10.39
C ALA A 44 3.35 1.38 10.08
N TRP A 45 3.49 1.07 8.79
CA TRP A 45 3.71 -0.30 8.32
C TRP A 45 5.18 -0.52 8.03
N PHE A 46 5.71 -1.66 8.44
CA PHE A 46 7.16 -1.92 8.45
C PHE A 46 7.52 -3.07 7.51
N LEU A 47 8.71 -2.99 6.90
CA LEU A 47 9.38 -4.18 6.37
C LEU A 47 9.64 -5.14 7.54
N GLY A 48 9.43 -6.44 7.32
CA GLY A 48 9.77 -7.43 8.32
C GLY A 48 9.75 -8.86 7.83
N LEU A 49 10.51 -9.70 8.52
CA LEU A 49 10.61 -11.14 8.30
C LEU A 49 10.08 -11.90 9.52
N ASN A 50 9.47 -13.07 9.31
CA ASN A 50 9.12 -13.96 10.42
C ASN A 50 10.35 -14.77 10.89
N LYS A 51 10.14 -15.67 11.86
CA LYS A 51 11.23 -16.49 12.42
C LYS A 51 11.82 -17.46 11.40
N GLU A 52 11.05 -17.80 10.39
CA GLU A 52 11.41 -18.68 9.28
C GLU A 52 12.08 -17.91 8.13
N GLY A 53 12.33 -16.60 8.28
CA GLY A 53 12.95 -15.76 7.26
C GLY A 53 12.03 -15.37 6.10
N GLN A 54 10.74 -15.64 6.20
CA GLN A 54 9.75 -15.32 5.18
C GLN A 54 9.20 -13.90 5.35
N ILE A 55 8.85 -13.28 4.23
CA ILE A 55 8.33 -11.92 4.22
C ILE A 55 6.98 -11.80 4.93
N MET A 56 6.85 -10.77 5.77
CA MET A 56 5.60 -10.45 6.45
C MET A 56 4.90 -9.26 5.78
N LYS A 57 3.55 -9.28 5.82
CA LYS A 57 2.72 -8.15 5.42
C LYS A 57 2.95 -6.97 6.37
N GLY A 58 3.22 -5.78 5.84
CA GLY A 58 3.73 -4.64 6.61
C GLY A 58 2.82 -4.15 7.74
N ASN A 59 1.50 -4.31 7.61
CA ASN A 59 0.55 -3.96 8.67
C ASN A 59 0.62 -4.91 9.88
N ARG A 60 1.16 -6.13 9.71
CA ARG A 60 1.38 -7.14 10.76
C ARG A 60 2.72 -6.98 11.46
N VAL A 61 3.66 -6.26 10.85
CA VAL A 61 4.97 -5.98 11.44
C VAL A 61 4.85 -4.80 12.42
N LYS A 62 5.48 -4.91 13.59
CA LYS A 62 5.42 -3.90 14.66
C LYS A 62 6.83 -3.42 14.99
N LYS A 63 6.99 -2.10 15.20
CA LYS A 63 8.25 -1.43 15.58
C LYS A 63 8.99 -2.11 16.74
N THR A 64 8.26 -2.59 17.74
CA THR A 64 8.82 -3.19 18.97
C THR A 64 9.05 -4.70 18.85
N LYS A 65 8.86 -5.29 17.66
CA LYS A 65 9.03 -6.73 17.45
C LYS A 65 10.29 -7.03 16.64
N PRO A 66 11.01 -8.11 16.98
CA PRO A 66 12.23 -8.52 16.26
C PRO A 66 12.03 -8.68 14.76
N SER A 67 10.82 -8.99 14.29
CA SER A 67 10.53 -9.08 12.86
C SER A 67 10.84 -7.81 12.07
N SER A 68 10.88 -6.64 12.73
CA SER A 68 11.20 -5.36 12.09
C SER A 68 12.66 -4.92 12.26
N HIS A 69 13.46 -5.67 13.02
CA HIS A 69 14.76 -5.25 13.51
C HIS A 69 15.87 -5.74 12.59
N PHE A 70 16.50 -4.82 11.87
CA PHE A 70 17.59 -5.12 10.95
C PHE A 70 18.90 -4.52 11.46
N VAL A 71 20.01 -5.22 11.19
CA VAL A 71 21.37 -4.72 11.41
C VAL A 71 22.06 -4.64 10.04
N PRO A 72 22.17 -3.44 9.44
CA PRO A 72 22.87 -3.28 8.17
C PRO A 72 24.33 -3.74 8.29
N LYS A 73 24.81 -4.49 7.30
CA LYS A 73 26.22 -4.86 7.15
C LYS A 73 26.75 -4.23 5.87
N PRO A 74 27.29 -2.99 5.91
CA PRO A 74 27.80 -2.31 4.73
C PRO A 74 28.92 -3.11 4.05
N ILE A 75 28.95 -3.08 2.71
CA ILE A 75 30.02 -3.71 1.91
C ILE A 75 31.02 -2.63 1.51
N GLU A 76 30.57 -1.66 0.71
CA GLU A 76 31.36 -0.52 0.26
C GLU A 76 30.46 0.71 0.03
N VAL A 77 31.08 1.88 -0.01
CA VAL A 77 30.40 3.14 -0.37
C VAL A 77 30.47 3.29 -1.88
N CYS A 78 29.33 3.59 -2.49
CA CYS A 78 29.19 3.73 -3.93
C CYS A 78 28.28 4.92 -4.26
N MET A 79 28.51 5.51 -5.43
CA MET A 79 27.73 6.63 -5.94
C MET A 79 26.65 6.11 -6.88
N TYR A 80 25.41 6.53 -6.65
CA TYR A 80 24.27 6.20 -7.50
C TYR A 80 23.68 7.47 -8.10
N ARG A 81 23.18 7.37 -9.33
CA ARG A 81 22.32 8.41 -9.90
C ARG A 81 20.96 8.35 -9.19
N GLU A 82 20.39 9.52 -8.90
CA GLU A 82 19.03 9.58 -8.36
C GLU A 82 18.05 8.91 -9.34
N PRO A 83 17.24 7.93 -8.88
CA PRO A 83 16.29 7.23 -9.74
C PRO A 83 15.14 8.16 -10.17
N SER A 84 14.69 8.03 -11.40
CA SER A 84 13.53 8.78 -11.89
C SER A 84 12.25 8.35 -11.18
N LEU A 85 11.56 9.31 -10.57
CA LEU A 85 10.31 9.06 -9.87
C LEU A 85 9.16 8.94 -10.87
N HIS A 86 8.47 7.80 -10.83
CA HIS A 86 7.26 7.55 -11.60
C HIS A 86 6.05 7.47 -10.68
N GLU A 87 4.89 7.86 -11.19
CA GLU A 87 3.64 7.72 -10.46
C GLU A 87 3.30 6.23 -10.26
N ILE A 88 2.57 5.95 -9.19
CA ILE A 88 2.00 4.62 -8.99
C ILE A 88 0.90 4.51 -10.05
N GLY A 89 1.10 3.66 -11.06
CA GLY A 89 0.08 3.42 -12.07
C GLY A 89 -1.24 3.09 -11.38
N GLU A 90 -2.32 3.78 -11.75
CA GLU A 90 -3.66 3.38 -11.34
C GLU A 90 -3.81 1.91 -11.74
N LYS A 91 -3.93 1.01 -10.75
CA LYS A 91 -4.24 -0.39 -11.02
C LYS A 91 -5.38 -0.41 -12.03
N GLN A 92 -5.13 -1.01 -13.20
CA GLN A 92 -6.14 -1.33 -14.21
C GLN A 92 -7.46 -1.69 -13.52
N GLY A 93 -8.50 -0.90 -13.80
CA GLY A 93 -9.89 -1.25 -13.59
C GLY A 93 -10.25 -1.86 -12.24
N ARG A 94 -10.33 -1.05 -11.17
CA ARG A 94 -11.54 -1.19 -10.36
C ARG A 94 -12.71 -0.78 -11.25
N SER A 95 -13.30 -1.75 -11.94
CA SER A 95 -14.64 -1.60 -12.50
C SER A 95 -15.56 -1.29 -11.32
N ARG A 96 -15.67 -0.01 -10.99
CA ARG A 96 -16.87 0.53 -10.37
C ARG A 96 -17.94 0.27 -11.41
N LYS A 97 -18.61 -0.88 -11.33
CA LYS A 97 -19.96 -0.99 -11.86
C LYS A 97 -20.71 0.14 -11.19
N SER A 98 -20.91 1.22 -11.94
CA SER A 98 -21.90 2.23 -11.65
C SER A 98 -23.19 1.47 -11.40
N SER A 99 -23.59 1.33 -10.14
CA SER A 99 -24.95 0.92 -9.81
C SER A 99 -25.81 2.12 -10.19
N GLY A 100 -26.14 2.22 -11.47
CA GLY A 100 -27.11 3.17 -11.98
C GLY A 100 -28.42 2.96 -11.22
N THR A 101 -28.88 4.03 -10.59
CA THR A 101 -30.19 4.16 -9.97
C THR A 101 -31.26 3.76 -10.99
N PRO A 102 -32.21 2.86 -10.68
CA PRO A 102 -33.28 2.55 -11.60
C PRO A 102 -34.30 3.69 -11.60
N THR A 103 -34.30 4.51 -12.65
CA THR A 103 -35.41 5.41 -12.97
C THR A 103 -36.58 4.56 -13.48
N MET A 104 -37.61 4.38 -12.66
CA MET A 104 -38.88 3.79 -13.09
C MET A 104 -39.67 4.84 -13.89
N ASN A 105 -39.63 4.73 -15.22
CA ASN A 105 -40.61 5.37 -16.10
C ASN A 105 -41.38 4.27 -16.82
N GLY A 106 -42.51 3.90 -16.24
CA GLY A 106 -43.48 2.96 -16.84
C GLY A 106 -44.80 3.69 -17.05
N GLY A 107 -44.91 4.44 -18.15
CA GLY A 107 -46.19 4.93 -18.63
C GLY A 107 -47.08 3.75 -19.03
N LYS A 108 -48.33 3.77 -18.55
CA LYS A 108 -49.40 2.91 -19.07
C LYS A 108 -50.57 3.81 -19.44
N VAL A 109 -50.76 3.98 -20.73
CA VAL A 109 -51.95 4.52 -21.38
C VAL A 109 -53.09 3.51 -21.15
N VAL A 110 -54.22 3.96 -20.59
CA VAL A 110 -55.50 3.24 -20.67
C VAL A 110 -56.62 4.26 -20.92
N ASN A 111 -57.48 3.86 -21.85
CA ASN A 111 -58.48 4.59 -22.61
C ASN A 111 -59.52 5.40 -21.84
N GLN A 112 -59.95 6.47 -22.50
CA GLN A 112 -61.29 7.04 -22.40
C GLN A 112 -62.31 6.05 -22.99
N ASP A 113 -63.39 5.78 -22.28
CA ASP A 113 -64.66 5.39 -22.89
C ASP A 113 -65.77 6.24 -22.26
N SER A 114 -66.54 6.89 -23.12
CA SER A 114 -67.69 7.71 -22.80
C SER A 114 -68.95 6.84 -22.70
N THR A 115 -69.81 7.12 -21.72
CA THR A 115 -71.25 7.44 -21.89
C THR A 115 -71.74 8.09 -20.59
#